data_AF-A0AAN7QGQ0-F1
#
_entry.id   AF-A0AAN7QGQ0-F1
#
_cell.length_a   1.000
_cell.length_b   1.000
_cell.length_c   1.000
_cell.angle_alpha   90.00
_cell.angle_beta   90.00
_cell.angle_gamma   90.00
#
_symmetry.space_group_name_H-M   'P 1'
#
loop_
_entity.id
_entity.type
_entity.pdbx_description
1 polymer ?
#
loop_
_entity_poly.entity_id
_entity_poly.type
_entity_poly.pdbx_seq_one_letter_code
_entity_poly.pdbx_strand_id
1 'polypeptide(L)'
;MDHTLERYKKGAEAQVERSSNVCVMEQEPRHQMELKSLKSEITRLRIEHARSMGRELDGLSFKELQKIECQLTEGLMSVKQKKERFLLGEISRSRSKEQKAMLENETLRREMEKLRGSSSTRNPLLEFHRVSPITVKPCHSDGDDAANDNHTPDVSLQLISLATGGDGRKRKAPETECTAMDDSVGSA
;
A
#
# COMPACT_ATOMS: atom_id res chain seq x y z
N MET A 1 70.92 -23.65 14.81
CA MET A 1 69.64 -22.91 14.77
C MET A 1 68.56 -23.73 14.07
N ASP A 2 68.97 -24.57 13.11
CA ASP A 2 68.09 -25.37 12.24
C ASP A 2 67.27 -26.43 12.99
N HIS A 3 67.85 -27.07 14.02
CA HIS A 3 67.15 -28.07 14.84
C HIS A 3 65.90 -27.51 15.55
N THR A 4 65.90 -26.20 15.84
CA THR A 4 64.78 -25.54 16.52
C THR A 4 63.67 -25.32 15.51
N LEU A 5 64.01 -24.89 14.30
CA LEU A 5 63.07 -24.67 13.21
C LEU A 5 62.42 -25.98 12.73
N GLU A 6 63.19 -27.06 12.60
CA GLU A 6 62.66 -28.39 12.24
C GLU A 6 61.67 -28.92 13.27
N ARG A 7 61.93 -28.70 14.58
CA ARG A 7 61.03 -29.15 15.64
C ARG A 7 59.67 -28.46 15.56
N TYR A 8 59.65 -27.16 15.28
CA TYR A 8 58.41 -26.40 15.09
C TYR A 8 57.70 -26.77 13.79
N LYS A 9 58.46 -26.99 12.70
CA LYS A 9 57.91 -27.43 11.42
C LYS A 9 57.23 -28.79 11.53
N LYS A 10 57.87 -29.76 12.18
CA LYS A 10 57.32 -31.11 12.41
C LYS A 10 56.11 -31.10 13.36
N GLY A 11 56.09 -30.22 14.36
CA GLY A 11 54.94 -30.03 15.24
C GLY A 11 53.74 -29.43 14.50
N ALA A 12 53.97 -28.45 13.62
CA ALA A 12 52.94 -27.85 12.79
C ALA A 12 52.37 -28.85 11.76
N GLU A 13 53.23 -29.63 11.09
CA GLU A 13 52.83 -30.67 10.14
C GLU A 13 52.03 -31.80 10.83
N ALA A 14 52.47 -32.26 12.01
CA ALA A 14 51.75 -33.29 12.77
C ALA A 14 50.39 -32.81 13.33
N GLN A 15 50.24 -31.52 13.66
CA GLN A 15 48.94 -30.94 14.04
C GLN A 15 48.02 -30.74 12.83
N VAL A 16 48.56 -30.28 11.70
CA VAL A 16 47.80 -30.12 10.46
C VAL A 16 47.30 -31.47 9.94
N GLU A 17 48.11 -32.52 9.94
CA GLU A 17 47.67 -33.87 9.53
C GLU A 17 46.66 -34.49 10.51
N ARG A 18 46.80 -34.24 11.82
CA ARG A 18 45.85 -34.77 12.82
C ARG A 18 44.51 -34.02 12.80
N SER A 19 44.53 -32.74 12.47
CA SER A 19 43.32 -31.92 12.30
C SER A 19 42.67 -32.08 10.93
N SER A 20 43.44 -32.30 9.85
CA SER A 20 42.89 -32.50 8.50
C SER A 20 42.21 -33.86 8.34
N ASN A 21 42.78 -34.93 8.91
CA ASN A 21 42.28 -36.28 8.73
C ASN A 21 41.02 -36.59 9.55
N VAL A 22 40.77 -35.88 10.65
CA VAL A 22 39.57 -36.08 11.50
C VAL A 22 38.42 -35.14 11.11
N CYS A 23 38.73 -33.96 10.54
CA CYS A 23 37.71 -32.95 10.23
C CYS A 23 37.13 -33.08 8.82
N VAL A 24 37.94 -33.42 7.81
CA VAL A 24 37.53 -33.32 6.39
C VAL A 24 36.68 -34.50 5.92
N MET A 25 36.92 -35.72 6.40
CA MET A 25 36.18 -36.91 5.95
C MET A 25 34.74 -36.99 6.48
N GLU A 26 34.45 -36.44 7.66
CA GLU A 26 33.07 -36.42 8.22
C GLU A 26 32.30 -35.13 7.88
N GLN A 27 32.97 -33.99 7.66
CA GLN A 27 32.29 -32.73 7.35
C GLN A 27 31.68 -32.71 5.95
N GLU A 28 32.39 -33.19 4.93
CA GLU A 28 31.93 -33.17 3.54
C GLU A 28 30.59 -33.93 3.33
N PRO A 29 30.42 -35.18 3.84
CA PRO A 29 29.14 -35.88 3.74
C PRO A 29 28.03 -35.26 4.60
N ARG A 30 28.35 -34.65 5.75
CA ARG A 30 27.37 -33.91 6.58
C ARG A 30 26.85 -32.67 5.86
N HIS A 31 27.74 -31.86 5.28
CA HIS A 31 27.36 -30.70 4.47
C HIS A 31 26.53 -31.10 3.24
N GLN A 32 26.88 -32.20 2.56
CA GLN A 32 26.05 -32.70 1.46
C GLN A 32 24.66 -33.14 1.93
N MET A 33 24.54 -33.77 3.09
CA MET A 33 23.25 -34.18 3.66
C MET A 33 22.39 -32.95 4.02
N GLU A 34 23.00 -31.94 4.64
CA GLU A 34 22.34 -30.68 4.95
C GLU A 34 21.88 -29.95 3.68
N LEU A 35 22.72 -29.87 2.65
CA LEU A 35 22.36 -29.28 1.36
C LEU A 35 21.20 -30.02 0.68
N LYS A 36 21.18 -31.36 0.75
CA LYS A 36 20.06 -32.17 0.23
C LYS A 36 18.77 -31.89 1.01
N SER A 37 18.86 -31.83 2.34
CA SER A 37 17.72 -31.50 3.21
C SER A 37 17.17 -30.10 2.90
N LEU A 38 18.05 -29.10 2.78
CA LEU A 38 17.66 -27.73 2.51
C LEU A 38 17.03 -27.58 1.11
N LYS A 39 17.58 -28.26 0.10
CA LYS A 39 16.98 -28.31 -1.25
C LYS A 39 15.59 -28.93 -1.23
N SER A 40 15.41 -30.03 -0.51
CA SER A 40 14.11 -30.68 -0.31
C SER A 40 13.12 -29.70 0.33
N GLU A 41 13.52 -29.01 1.38
CA GLU A 41 12.66 -28.05 2.09
C GLU A 41 12.26 -26.88 1.19
N ILE A 42 13.19 -26.34 0.39
CA ILE A 42 12.88 -25.30 -0.60
C ILE A 42 11.83 -25.81 -1.61
N THR A 43 11.99 -27.04 -2.12
CA THR A 43 11.01 -27.60 -3.06
C THR A 43 9.64 -27.79 -2.40
N ARG A 44 9.61 -28.27 -1.15
CA ARG A 44 8.39 -28.43 -0.36
C ARG A 44 7.66 -27.11 -0.17
N LEU A 45 8.38 -26.06 0.25
CA LEU A 45 7.82 -24.72 0.45
C LEU A 45 7.31 -24.10 -0.86
N ARG A 46 8.01 -24.31 -1.98
CA ARG A 46 7.56 -23.83 -3.30
C ARG A 46 6.25 -24.47 -3.73
N ILE A 47 6.12 -25.79 -3.58
CA ILE A 47 4.90 -26.52 -3.90
C ILE A 47 3.77 -26.07 -2.98
N GLU A 48 4.03 -25.94 -1.67
CA GLU A 48 3.05 -25.47 -0.70
C GLU A 48 2.53 -24.06 -1.06
N HIS A 49 3.43 -23.13 -1.38
CA HIS A 49 3.06 -21.80 -1.85
C HIS A 49 2.27 -21.83 -3.16
N ALA A 50 2.66 -22.67 -4.13
CA ALA A 50 1.93 -22.83 -5.39
C ALA A 50 0.49 -23.32 -5.13
N ARG A 51 0.33 -24.30 -4.24
CA ARG A 51 -0.98 -24.83 -3.81
C ARG A 51 -1.84 -23.78 -3.13
N SER A 52 -1.28 -22.99 -2.21
CA SER A 52 -1.98 -21.84 -1.62
C SER A 52 -2.36 -20.78 -2.67
N MET A 53 -1.66 -20.72 -3.79
CA MET A 53 -1.99 -19.86 -4.93
C MET A 53 -2.94 -20.52 -5.95
N GLY A 54 -3.49 -21.70 -5.64
CA GLY A 54 -4.41 -22.44 -6.51
C GLY A 54 -3.74 -23.15 -7.70
N ARG A 55 -2.43 -23.41 -7.63
CA ARG A 55 -1.65 -24.14 -8.65
C ARG A 55 -1.13 -25.47 -8.09
N GLU A 56 -0.69 -26.39 -8.96
CA GLU A 56 -0.10 -27.68 -8.54
C GLU A 56 -1.00 -28.49 -7.59
N LEU A 57 -2.30 -28.49 -7.90
CA LEU A 57 -3.34 -29.20 -7.13
C LEU A 57 -3.57 -30.64 -7.61
N ASP A 58 -2.98 -31.02 -8.73
CA ASP A 58 -3.10 -32.37 -9.30
C ASP A 58 -2.55 -33.41 -8.32
N GLY A 59 -3.24 -34.55 -8.22
CA GLY A 59 -2.85 -35.65 -7.33
C GLY A 59 -3.18 -35.42 -5.84
N LEU A 60 -3.78 -34.29 -5.46
CA LEU A 60 -4.31 -34.09 -4.11
C LEU A 60 -5.64 -34.81 -3.91
N SER A 61 -5.84 -35.34 -2.71
CA SER A 61 -7.13 -35.87 -2.28
C SER A 61 -8.12 -34.73 -1.99
N PHE A 62 -9.42 -35.06 -2.02
CA PHE A 62 -10.48 -34.12 -1.68
C PHE A 62 -10.30 -33.47 -0.30
N LYS A 63 -9.82 -34.23 0.70
CA LYS A 63 -9.56 -33.71 2.05
C LYS A 63 -8.44 -32.67 2.06
N GLU A 64 -7.40 -32.87 1.26
CA GLU A 64 -6.29 -31.91 1.15
C GLU A 64 -6.72 -30.63 0.45
N LEU A 65 -7.51 -30.75 -0.62
CA LEU A 65 -8.14 -29.61 -1.30
C LEU A 65 -9.03 -28.80 -0.35
N GLN A 66 -9.90 -29.47 0.41
CA GLN A 66 -10.75 -28.84 1.42
C GLN A 66 -9.92 -28.12 2.49
N LYS A 67 -8.82 -28.72 2.94
CA LYS A 67 -7.92 -28.08 3.91
C LYS A 67 -7.33 -26.78 3.36
N ILE A 68 -6.86 -26.78 2.12
CA ILE A 68 -6.32 -25.58 1.47
C ILE A 68 -7.40 -24.51 1.34
N GLU A 69 -8.61 -24.88 0.92
CA GLU A 69 -9.75 -23.97 0.82
C GLU A 69 -10.10 -23.32 2.16
N CYS A 70 -10.19 -24.10 3.24
CA CYS A 70 -10.43 -23.57 4.58
C CYS A 70 -9.34 -22.57 5.00
N GLN A 71 -8.06 -22.93 4.82
CA GLN A 71 -6.94 -22.05 5.16
C GLN A 71 -6.97 -20.73 4.39
N LEU A 72 -7.29 -20.77 3.09
CA LEU A 72 -7.41 -19.56 2.26
C LEU A 72 -8.60 -18.70 2.68
N THR A 73 -9.73 -19.33 3.01
CA THR A 73 -10.93 -18.64 3.47
C THR A 73 -10.68 -17.92 4.79
N GLU A 74 -10.08 -18.60 5.77
CA GLU A 74 -9.70 -18.02 7.05
C GLU A 74 -8.69 -16.87 6.89
N GLY A 75 -7.67 -17.08 6.06
CA GLY A 75 -6.67 -16.05 5.74
C GLY A 75 -7.32 -14.81 5.10
N LEU A 76 -8.21 -15.01 4.13
CA LEU A 76 -8.94 -13.92 3.48
C LEU A 76 -9.82 -13.15 4.47
N MET A 77 -10.55 -13.86 5.33
CA MET A 77 -11.39 -13.25 6.36
C MET A 77 -10.56 -12.43 7.35
N SER A 78 -9.41 -12.95 7.79
CA SER A 78 -8.48 -12.24 8.67
C SER A 78 -7.94 -10.96 8.01
N VAL A 79 -7.52 -11.03 6.75
CA VAL A 79 -7.06 -9.85 5.98
C VAL A 79 -8.17 -8.83 5.83
N LYS A 80 -9.39 -9.26 5.48
CA LYS A 80 -10.57 -8.39 5.35
C LYS A 80 -10.85 -7.67 6.67
N GLN A 81 -10.94 -8.41 7.78
CA GLN A 81 -11.22 -7.85 9.10
C GLN A 81 -10.13 -6.87 9.55
N LYS A 82 -8.85 -7.15 9.25
CA LYS A 82 -7.75 -6.24 9.55
C LYS A 82 -7.85 -4.94 8.75
N LYS A 83 -8.14 -5.02 7.45
CA LYS A 83 -8.35 -3.87 6.58
C LYS A 83 -9.54 -3.03 7.03
N GLU A 84 -10.65 -3.68 7.35
CA GLU A 84 -11.87 -3.00 7.82
C GLU A 84 -11.62 -2.25 9.13
N ARG A 85 -11.00 -2.90 10.13
CA ARG A 85 -10.64 -2.24 11.40
C ARG A 85 -9.72 -1.04 11.18
N PHE A 86 -8.74 -1.17 10.27
CA PHE A 86 -7.83 -0.07 9.95
C PHE A 86 -8.58 1.12 9.33
N LEU A 87 -9.43 0.87 8.32
CA LEU A 87 -10.20 1.90 7.63
C LEU A 87 -11.20 2.59 8.56
N LEU A 88 -11.92 1.84 9.39
CA LEU A 88 -12.82 2.40 10.41
C LEU A 88 -12.05 3.28 11.40
N GLY A 89 -10.85 2.87 11.79
CA GLY A 89 -9.94 3.67 12.61
C GLY A 89 -9.55 4.99 11.94
N GLU A 90 -9.21 4.98 10.65
CA GLU A 90 -8.90 6.20 9.89
C GLU A 90 -10.10 7.14 9.79
N ILE A 91 -11.29 6.60 9.51
CA ILE A 91 -12.52 7.39 9.47
C ILE A 91 -12.79 8.07 10.82
N SER A 92 -12.65 7.33 11.92
CA SER A 92 -12.84 7.87 13.27
C SER A 92 -11.83 8.99 13.59
N ARG A 93 -10.53 8.78 13.26
CA ARG A 93 -9.49 9.81 13.41
C ARG A 93 -9.79 11.05 12.58
N SER A 94 -10.20 10.88 11.33
CA SER A 94 -10.54 11.99 10.43
C SER A 94 -11.71 12.81 10.98
N ARG A 95 -12.80 12.15 11.38
CA ARG A 95 -13.98 12.80 11.99
C ARG A 95 -13.63 13.58 13.26
N SER A 96 -12.76 13.04 14.11
CA SER A 96 -12.32 13.73 15.32
C SER A 96 -11.53 15.01 15.00
N LYS A 97 -10.65 14.96 13.98
CA LYS A 97 -9.91 16.14 13.51
C LYS A 97 -10.84 17.18 12.89
N GLU A 98 -11.79 16.76 12.07
CA GLU A 98 -12.82 17.62 11.48
C GLU A 98 -13.61 18.34 12.58
N GLN A 99 -14.13 17.61 13.58
CA GLN A 99 -14.88 18.19 14.68
C GLN A 99 -14.05 19.22 15.47
N LYS A 100 -12.79 18.90 15.77
CA LYS A 100 -11.88 19.84 16.44
C LYS A 100 -11.67 21.12 15.62
N ALA A 101 -11.36 20.97 14.33
CA ALA A 101 -11.16 22.10 13.42
C ALA A 101 -12.43 22.95 13.26
N MET A 102 -13.62 22.33 13.27
CA MET A 102 -14.90 23.04 13.24
C MET A 102 -15.10 23.91 14.49
N LEU A 103 -14.85 23.36 15.68
CA LEU A 103 -14.98 24.09 16.95
C LEU A 103 -13.99 25.26 17.04
N GLU A 104 -12.74 25.05 16.61
CA GLU A 104 -11.73 26.10 16.53
C GLU A 104 -12.15 27.20 15.54
N ASN A 105 -12.61 26.83 14.34
CA ASN A 105 -13.12 27.78 13.35
C ASN A 105 -14.31 28.59 13.86
N GLU A 106 -15.26 27.96 14.55
CA GLU A 106 -16.40 28.64 15.13
C GLU A 106 -15.96 29.66 16.19
N THR A 107 -15.00 29.28 17.02
CA THR A 107 -14.42 30.16 18.05
C THR A 107 -13.73 31.36 17.42
N LEU A 108 -12.87 31.13 16.41
CA LEU A 108 -12.19 32.21 15.68
C LEU A 108 -13.19 33.14 14.97
N ARG A 109 -14.25 32.61 14.36
CA ARG A 109 -15.31 33.44 13.75
C ARG A 109 -16.01 34.32 14.78
N ARG A 110 -16.32 33.77 15.96
CA ARG A 110 -16.90 34.55 17.09
C ARG A 110 -15.96 35.65 17.56
N GLU A 111 -14.65 35.39 17.64
CA GLU A 111 -13.65 36.40 18.01
C GLU A 111 -13.51 37.50 16.96
N MET A 112 -13.48 37.15 15.67
CA MET A 112 -13.46 38.13 14.58
C MET A 112 -14.71 39.02 14.56
N GLU A 113 -15.88 38.47 14.88
CA GLU A 113 -17.11 39.26 15.01
C GLU A 113 -16.99 40.29 16.14
N LYS A 114 -16.52 39.85 17.32
CA LYS A 114 -16.32 40.75 18.47
C LYS A 114 -15.33 41.87 18.14
N LEU A 115 -14.21 41.53 17.50
CA LEU A 115 -13.21 42.51 17.08
C LEU A 115 -13.79 43.49 16.07
N ARG A 116 -14.52 43.02 15.05
CA ARG A 116 -15.17 43.86 14.03
C ARG A 116 -16.25 44.77 14.61
N GLY A 117 -17.09 44.25 15.51
CA GLY A 117 -18.06 45.06 16.25
C GLY A 117 -17.40 46.12 17.12
N SER A 118 -16.21 45.83 17.67
CA SER A 118 -15.43 46.76 18.49
C SER A 118 -14.60 47.76 17.67
N SER A 119 -14.21 47.42 16.44
CA SER A 119 -13.47 48.29 15.51
C SER A 119 -14.36 49.09 14.55
N SER A 120 -15.67 48.83 14.52
CA SER A 120 -16.66 49.64 13.80
C SER A 120 -16.74 51.11 14.29
N THR A 121 -16.01 51.48 15.35
CA THR A 121 -15.84 52.87 15.78
C THR A 121 -14.49 53.51 15.41
N ARG A 122 -13.57 52.86 14.67
CA ARG A 122 -12.30 53.50 14.28
C ARG A 122 -11.80 53.17 12.86
N ASN A 123 -11.81 54.23 12.04
CA ASN A 123 -10.94 54.57 10.89
C ASN A 123 -11.36 54.14 9.46
N PRO A 124 -11.79 55.10 8.61
CA PRO A 124 -12.11 54.88 7.18
C PRO A 124 -10.89 55.11 6.26
N LEU A 125 -9.72 54.56 6.57
CA LEU A 125 -8.52 54.81 5.74
C LEU A 125 -7.55 53.63 5.69
N LEU A 126 -7.98 52.47 5.19
CA LEU A 126 -7.06 51.46 4.63
C LEU A 126 -7.77 50.70 3.50
N GLU A 127 -7.96 51.40 2.39
CA GLU A 127 -8.36 50.81 1.12
C GLU A 127 -7.16 50.04 0.56
N PHE A 128 -7.08 48.75 0.87
CA PHE A 128 -6.08 47.87 0.27
C PHE A 128 -6.43 47.66 -1.20
N HIS A 129 -5.60 48.22 -2.08
CA HIS A 129 -5.70 48.06 -3.53
C HIS A 129 -5.68 46.58 -3.91
N ARG A 130 -6.78 46.12 -4.50
CA ARG A 130 -6.91 44.78 -5.09
C ARG A 130 -6.05 44.74 -6.35
N VAL A 131 -4.87 44.14 -6.28
CA VAL A 131 -4.03 43.94 -7.46
C VAL A 131 -4.69 42.88 -8.34
N SER A 132 -5.03 43.24 -9.58
CA SER A 132 -5.62 42.33 -10.57
C SER A 132 -4.64 41.19 -10.90
N PRO A 133 -5.11 39.95 -11.06
CA PRO A 133 -4.22 38.85 -11.41
C PRO A 133 -3.67 39.00 -12.84
N ILE A 134 -2.35 38.91 -12.97
CA ILE A 134 -1.64 38.85 -14.25
C ILE A 134 -2.02 37.53 -14.94
N THR A 135 -2.69 37.61 -16.09
CA THR A 135 -2.91 36.44 -16.95
C THR A 135 -1.60 36.04 -17.61
N VAL A 136 -0.85 35.13 -17.00
CA VAL A 136 0.23 34.42 -17.69
C VAL A 136 -0.38 33.27 -18.47
N LYS A 137 -0.29 33.33 -19.81
CA LYS A 137 -0.66 32.22 -20.70
C LYS A 137 0.37 31.10 -20.52
N PRO A 138 -0.03 29.85 -20.21
CA PRO A 138 0.90 28.74 -20.17
C PRO A 138 1.39 28.42 -21.59
N CYS A 139 2.70 28.53 -21.82
CA CYS A 139 3.34 28.04 -23.03
C CYS A 139 3.50 26.52 -22.93
N HIS A 140 3.01 25.81 -23.94
CA HIS A 140 3.30 24.40 -24.14
C HIS A 140 4.77 24.23 -24.47
N SER A 141 5.44 23.29 -23.81
CA SER A 141 6.74 22.78 -24.25
C SER A 141 6.66 21.27 -24.15
N ASP A 142 6.48 20.65 -25.32
CA ASP A 142 6.75 19.24 -25.55
C ASP A 142 8.24 18.99 -25.30
N GLY A 143 8.54 17.94 -24.56
CA GLY A 143 9.91 17.52 -24.27
C GLY A 143 9.90 16.12 -23.67
N ASP A 144 10.11 15.12 -24.53
CA ASP A 144 10.57 13.79 -24.16
C ASP A 144 11.90 13.91 -23.39
N ASP A 145 12.07 13.21 -22.25
CA ASP A 145 13.14 12.22 -22.07
C ASP A 145 13.11 11.55 -20.67
N ALA A 146 13.83 10.43 -20.60
CA ALA A 146 13.78 9.36 -19.62
C ALA A 146 14.32 9.62 -18.19
N ALA A 147 13.86 8.73 -17.31
CA ALA A 147 14.55 8.12 -16.16
C ALA A 147 14.73 8.91 -14.83
N ASN A 148 14.10 8.29 -13.83
CA ASN A 148 14.57 8.06 -12.45
C ASN A 148 14.10 8.99 -11.31
N ASP A 149 13.68 8.27 -10.27
CA ASP A 149 13.66 8.55 -8.84
C ASP A 149 12.54 9.37 -8.17
N ASN A 150 12.04 8.72 -7.12
CA ASN A 150 11.24 9.20 -5.98
C ASN A 150 10.57 10.57 -6.07
N HIS A 151 9.27 10.56 -6.37
CA HIS A 151 8.39 11.66 -5.98
C HIS A 151 7.10 11.13 -5.35
N THR A 152 6.88 11.57 -4.11
CA THR A 152 5.60 11.58 -3.39
C THR A 152 4.48 12.05 -4.32
N PRO A 153 3.29 11.43 -4.32
CA PRO A 153 2.17 12.04 -5.03
C PRO A 153 1.75 13.31 -4.28
N ASP A 154 2.14 14.46 -4.82
CA ASP A 154 1.58 15.76 -4.51
C ASP A 154 0.11 15.75 -4.90
N VAL A 155 -0.79 15.56 -3.93
CA VAL A 155 -2.22 15.75 -4.13
C VAL A 155 -2.51 17.24 -4.03
N SER A 156 -2.07 17.98 -5.05
CA SER A 156 -2.49 19.35 -5.28
C SER A 156 -3.97 19.35 -5.69
N LEU A 157 -4.87 19.56 -4.73
CA LEU A 157 -6.30 19.76 -5.01
C LEU A 157 -6.48 21.12 -5.68
N GLN A 158 -6.54 21.13 -7.01
CA GLN A 158 -7.00 22.30 -7.76
C GLN A 158 -8.49 22.53 -7.45
N LEU A 159 -8.78 23.40 -6.49
CA LEU A 159 -10.13 23.89 -6.25
C LEU A 159 -10.51 24.85 -7.36
N ILE A 160 -11.31 24.37 -8.32
CA ILE A 160 -12.01 25.22 -9.27
C ILE A 160 -12.96 26.12 -8.47
N SER A 161 -12.59 27.41 -8.38
CA SER A 161 -13.46 28.44 -7.83
C SER A 161 -14.68 28.58 -8.74
N LEU A 162 -15.88 28.56 -8.14
CA LEU A 162 -17.15 28.69 -8.84
C LEU A 162 -17.22 30.05 -9.55
N ALA A 163 -17.00 30.03 -10.86
CA ALA A 163 -17.38 31.14 -11.71
C ALA A 163 -18.91 31.16 -11.84
N THR A 164 -19.54 32.12 -11.18
CA THR A 164 -20.85 32.62 -11.60
C THR A 164 -20.69 33.22 -13.00
N GLY A 165 -21.08 32.47 -14.03
CA GLY A 165 -21.03 32.93 -15.42
C GLY A 165 -21.50 31.83 -16.36
N GLY A 166 -22.66 32.05 -16.99
CA GLY A 166 -23.41 31.03 -17.72
C GLY A 166 -22.72 30.46 -18.95
N ASP A 167 -23.08 29.22 -19.28
CA ASP A 167 -23.64 28.87 -20.59
C ASP A 167 -24.34 27.50 -20.52
N GLY A 168 -25.52 27.40 -21.13
CA GLY A 168 -26.42 26.24 -21.01
C GLY A 168 -25.93 25.04 -21.84
N ARG A 169 -25.82 23.87 -21.22
CA ARG A 169 -25.73 22.58 -21.94
C ARG A 169 -26.88 21.67 -21.54
N LYS A 170 -27.72 21.38 -22.54
CA LYS A 170 -28.94 20.57 -22.49
C LYS A 170 -28.62 19.13 -22.04
N ARG A 171 -29.38 18.61 -21.07
CA ARG A 171 -29.33 17.19 -20.65
C ARG A 171 -30.23 16.36 -21.57
N LYS A 172 -29.74 15.22 -22.07
CA LYS A 172 -30.54 14.19 -22.75
C LYS A 172 -31.10 13.23 -21.69
N ALA A 173 -32.41 13.02 -21.70
CA ALA A 173 -33.10 12.10 -20.79
C ALA A 173 -33.02 10.65 -21.33
N PRO A 174 -32.97 9.62 -20.46
CA PRO A 174 -33.12 8.23 -20.87
C PRO A 174 -34.59 7.88 -21.10
N GLU A 175 -34.87 7.20 -22.21
CA GLU A 175 -36.17 6.62 -22.53
C GLU A 175 -36.43 5.40 -21.63
N THR A 176 -37.57 5.39 -20.96
CA THR A 176 -38.10 4.23 -20.23
C THR A 176 -38.98 3.42 -21.19
N GLU A 177 -38.51 2.25 -21.59
CA GLU A 177 -39.33 1.28 -22.31
C GLU A 177 -40.14 0.46 -21.30
N CYS A 178 -41.45 0.72 -21.24
CA CYS A 178 -42.41 -0.10 -20.49
C CYS A 178 -42.86 -1.28 -21.36
N THR A 179 -42.24 -2.44 -21.19
CA THR A 179 -42.79 -3.70 -21.73
C THR A 179 -43.86 -4.22 -20.78
N ALA A 180 -45.13 -4.01 -21.13
CA ALA A 180 -46.26 -4.72 -20.56
C ALA A 180 -46.30 -6.14 -21.14
N MET A 181 -46.24 -7.17 -20.28
CA MET A 181 -46.58 -8.54 -20.65
C MET A 181 -47.91 -8.88 -20.00
N ASP A 182 -48.87 -9.20 -20.86
CA ASP A 182 -50.23 -9.61 -20.58
C ASP A 182 -50.24 -11.14 -20.52
N ASP A 183 -50.31 -11.73 -19.33
CA ASP A 183 -50.45 -13.18 -19.16
C ASP A 183 -51.89 -13.51 -18.76
N SER A 184 -52.65 -13.88 -19.78
CA SER A 184 -53.99 -14.44 -19.68
C SER A 184 -53.92 -15.96 -19.92
N VAL A 185 -54.07 -16.75 -18.86
CA VAL A 185 -54.37 -18.20 -18.87
C VAL A 185 -54.83 -18.53 -17.45
N GLY A 186 -55.91 -19.24 -17.16
CA GLY A 186 -56.81 -20.10 -17.90
C GLY A 186 -57.46 -20.97 -16.81
N SER A 187 -58.79 -21.04 -16.80
CA SER A 187 -59.58 -21.79 -15.81
C SER A 187 -59.18 -23.26 -15.68
N ALA A 188 -59.27 -23.77 -14.45
CA ALA A 188 -59.56 -25.16 -14.13
C ALA A 188 -60.75 -25.18 -13.14
#